data_AF-A0A7X8A370-F1
#
_entry.id   AF-A0A7X8A370-F1
#
_cell.length_a   1.000
_cell.length_b   1.000
_cell.length_c   1.000
_cell.angle_alpha   90.00
_cell.angle_beta   90.00
_cell.angle_gamma   90.00
#
_symmetry.space_group_name_H-M   'P 1'
#
loop_
_entity.id
_entity.type
_entity.pdbx_description
1 polymer ?
#
loop_
_entity_poly.entity_id
_entity_poly.type
_entity_poly.pdbx_seq_one_letter_code
_entity_poly.pdbx_strand_id
1 'polypeptide(L)'
;MMQNFEAFGKEKINKLGEELQKLEIHCPLSPVSAGAGKAVTAPVMKTEKGEFVPIFTEEKNCPYPKLINKSLKFFSSYFYSGRNNPLLLNPGGSKAEEILFCEISALIGKIQSISSNKTSSKAIDECEFHLAALLAEKEKNYENALIAMINLGFYEDAQALSEKIIGEKSLLYKARIKRGKGDIKGAGELIAAIKDENLKSQKYIQYAWLLYLSGKFQEAEKIFSAFESSQFSQEALYGCALCIFKTDPKSSDKIKIKLKKAADMPGENKINANAALGAICLSEKNFLGAVDFYSKAYAANGSLHMLSAIGSALAMKGDHKEAYDIACACGAFNINFAVKIFSHLSPSFIKNASYSGEQILYSPKKEELKPENIVIEREKDVPPPPPSKASLEPADISKRIVKTSAPSSTQNKIEFESNIPSSYFSERPSGILDESDKKGYISRAFSLCSRLEEEYNKKIYFNFEGLSDMERDLRLFFIQRNIDPSHLAERVKDAGAFICYMLKERYKAKLIELKDFDEWAWPCVISSGEREIIT
;
A
#
# COMPACT_ATOMS: atom_id res chain seq x y z
N MET A 1 -0.76 -20.70 -9.86
CA MET A 1 -0.30 -21.41 -8.65
C MET A 1 -0.46 -22.92 -8.75
N MET A 2 -1.66 -23.54 -8.78
CA MET A 2 -1.82 -25.02 -8.73
C MET A 2 -1.10 -25.79 -9.86
N GLN A 3 -1.24 -25.40 -11.13
CA GLN A 3 -0.55 -26.08 -12.25
C GLN A 3 0.98 -25.86 -12.22
N ASN A 4 1.44 -24.71 -11.71
CA ASN A 4 2.87 -24.42 -11.54
C ASN A 4 3.47 -25.04 -10.25
N PHE A 5 2.63 -25.34 -9.26
CA PHE A 5 3.03 -26.02 -8.03
C PHE A 5 3.26 -27.51 -8.25
N GLU A 6 2.44 -28.15 -9.10
CA GLU A 6 2.37 -29.62 -9.17
C GLU A 6 3.63 -30.31 -9.72
N ALA A 7 4.43 -29.68 -10.59
CA ALA A 7 5.51 -30.41 -11.27
C ALA A 7 6.93 -30.10 -10.77
N PHE A 8 7.24 -28.88 -10.33
CA PHE A 8 8.63 -28.48 -10.00
C PHE A 8 8.78 -27.59 -8.75
N GLY A 9 7.68 -27.05 -8.20
CA GLY A 9 7.72 -26.14 -7.05
C GLY A 9 7.52 -26.80 -5.69
N LYS A 10 6.69 -27.85 -5.58
CA LYS A 10 6.28 -28.42 -4.27
C LYS A 10 7.44 -28.95 -3.43
N GLU A 11 8.36 -29.72 -4.02
CA GLU A 11 9.51 -30.28 -3.30
C GLU A 11 10.47 -29.18 -2.85
N LYS A 12 10.80 -28.25 -3.77
CA LYS A 12 11.61 -27.07 -3.48
C LYS A 12 11.03 -26.25 -2.33
N ILE A 13 9.75 -25.91 -2.38
CA ILE A 13 9.08 -25.11 -1.33
C ILE A 13 8.98 -25.86 0.00
N ASN A 14 8.74 -27.17 -0.02
CA ASN A 14 8.72 -27.96 1.20
C ASN A 14 10.08 -27.96 1.89
N LYS A 15 11.14 -28.24 1.14
CA LYS A 15 12.52 -28.23 1.64
C LYS A 15 12.92 -26.85 2.15
N LEU A 16 12.74 -25.81 1.32
CA LEU A 16 13.04 -24.42 1.70
C LEU A 16 12.24 -23.99 2.93
N GLY A 17 10.96 -24.32 3.03
CA GLY A 17 10.12 -23.93 4.17
C GLY A 17 10.56 -24.55 5.49
N GLU A 18 11.03 -25.80 5.46
CA GLU A 18 11.59 -26.50 6.62
C GLU A 18 12.95 -25.93 7.03
N GLU A 19 13.82 -25.64 6.06
CA GLU A 19 15.12 -25.02 6.29
C GLU A 19 14.97 -23.60 6.85
N LEU A 20 14.09 -22.78 6.27
CA LEU A 20 13.98 -21.35 6.57
C LEU A 20 13.24 -21.04 7.86
N GLN A 21 12.44 -21.96 8.42
CA GLN A 21 11.58 -21.67 9.59
C GLN A 21 12.37 -21.09 10.78
N LYS A 22 13.61 -21.56 10.98
CA LYS A 22 14.45 -21.18 12.12
C LYS A 22 15.58 -20.23 11.76
N LEU A 23 15.70 -19.87 10.49
CA LEU A 23 16.78 -19.01 10.02
C LEU A 23 16.39 -17.53 10.14
N GLU A 24 17.42 -16.71 10.31
CA GLU A 24 17.32 -15.28 10.17
C GLU A 24 17.65 -14.92 8.72
N ILE A 25 16.86 -14.01 8.15
CA ILE A 25 17.11 -13.45 6.84
C ILE A 25 17.91 -12.16 7.05
N HIS A 26 19.11 -12.14 6.49
CA HIS A 26 20.01 -11.01 6.42
C HIS A 26 19.87 -10.34 5.05
N CYS A 27 19.19 -9.21 5.01
CA CYS A 27 18.96 -8.47 3.77
C CYS A 27 19.86 -7.22 3.74
N PRO A 28 20.75 -7.08 2.75
CA PRO A 28 21.62 -5.92 2.65
C PRO A 28 20.77 -4.65 2.44
N LEU A 29 21.24 -3.53 2.96
CA LEU A 29 20.52 -2.27 2.91
C LEU A 29 21.34 -1.19 2.22
N SER A 30 20.67 -0.36 1.43
CA SER A 30 21.23 0.83 0.80
C SER A 30 20.62 2.09 1.42
N PRO A 31 21.43 3.10 1.79
CA PRO A 31 20.91 4.35 2.30
C PRO A 31 20.16 5.11 1.21
N VAL A 32 19.01 5.69 1.54
CA VAL A 32 18.19 6.53 0.66
C VAL A 32 17.67 7.71 1.46
N SER A 33 17.72 8.91 0.88
CA SER A 33 17.07 10.09 1.48
C SER A 33 15.55 9.95 1.37
N ALA A 34 14.84 10.08 2.49
CA ALA A 34 13.39 9.97 2.57
C ALA A 34 12.84 11.18 3.34
N GLY A 35 12.37 12.19 2.61
CA GLY A 35 12.03 13.50 3.18
C GLY A 35 13.26 14.17 3.80
N ALA A 36 13.14 14.63 5.06
CA ALA A 36 14.26 15.23 5.80
C ALA A 36 15.18 14.19 6.49
N GLY A 37 14.88 12.89 6.38
CA GLY A 37 15.62 11.82 7.03
C GLY A 37 16.44 10.98 6.07
N LYS A 38 17.43 10.25 6.60
CA LYS A 38 18.09 9.15 5.89
C LYS A 38 17.40 7.85 6.29
N ALA A 39 16.81 7.17 5.33
CA ALA A 39 16.30 5.82 5.49
C ALA A 39 17.29 4.82 4.90
N VAL A 40 17.04 3.55 5.17
CA VAL A 40 17.70 2.43 4.52
C VAL A 40 16.64 1.62 3.80
N THR A 41 16.92 1.23 2.55
CA THR A 41 16.04 0.37 1.77
C THR A 41 16.74 -0.93 1.44
N ALA A 42 16.03 -2.05 1.43
CA ALA A 42 16.54 -3.23 0.75
C ALA A 42 16.65 -2.83 -0.72
N PRO A 43 17.86 -2.84 -1.31
CA PRO A 43 18.03 -2.44 -2.68
C PRO A 43 16.97 -3.20 -3.47
N VAL A 44 16.13 -2.46 -4.20
CA VAL A 44 15.29 -3.05 -5.24
C VAL A 44 16.25 -3.98 -5.97
N MET A 45 15.94 -5.27 -6.08
CA MET A 45 16.91 -6.30 -6.44
C MET A 45 17.37 -6.15 -7.89
N LYS A 46 18.04 -5.05 -8.18
CA LYS A 46 18.47 -4.56 -9.45
C LYS A 46 19.42 -3.41 -9.11
N THR A 47 20.71 -3.69 -9.18
CA THR A 47 21.73 -2.67 -9.18
C THR A 47 21.53 -1.75 -10.39
N GLU A 48 22.23 -0.62 -10.44
CA GLU A 48 22.29 0.26 -11.62
C GLU A 48 22.73 -0.49 -12.90
N LYS A 49 23.39 -1.64 -12.74
CA LYS A 49 23.82 -2.54 -13.83
C LYS A 49 22.78 -3.62 -14.19
N GLY A 50 21.64 -3.66 -13.52
CA GLY A 50 20.58 -4.65 -13.75
C GLY A 50 20.71 -5.95 -12.94
N GLU A 51 21.69 -6.08 -12.05
CA GLU A 51 21.95 -7.32 -11.30
C GLU A 51 21.15 -7.38 -10.00
N PHE A 52 20.56 -8.53 -9.70
CA PHE A 52 19.77 -8.71 -8.48
C PHE A 52 20.68 -8.93 -7.26
N VAL A 53 20.52 -8.12 -6.21
CA VAL A 53 21.26 -8.31 -4.95
C VAL A 53 20.57 -9.42 -4.14
N PRO A 54 21.25 -10.54 -3.84
CA PRO A 54 20.64 -11.62 -3.08
C PRO A 54 20.45 -11.23 -1.61
N ILE A 55 19.42 -11.82 -1.00
CA ILE A 55 19.28 -11.90 0.46
C ILE A 55 19.95 -13.18 0.96
N PHE A 56 20.48 -13.13 2.17
CA PHE A 56 21.31 -14.21 2.71
C PHE A 56 20.68 -14.81 3.96
N THR A 57 20.80 -16.12 4.14
CA THR A 57 20.42 -16.79 5.40
C THR A 57 21.57 -16.88 6.40
N GLU A 58 22.79 -16.57 5.95
CA GLU A 58 23.99 -16.61 6.79
C GLU A 58 24.60 -15.22 6.90
N GLU A 59 24.86 -14.82 8.14
CA GLU A 59 25.33 -13.48 8.47
C GLU A 59 26.61 -13.08 7.73
N LYS A 60 27.60 -13.98 7.69
CA LYS A 60 28.94 -13.75 7.11
C LYS A 60 28.93 -13.41 5.62
N ASN A 61 27.84 -13.77 4.91
CA ASN A 61 27.71 -13.56 3.47
C ASN A 61 27.01 -12.22 3.15
N CYS A 62 26.43 -11.54 4.15
CA CYS A 62 25.67 -10.32 3.97
C CYS A 62 26.51 -9.09 4.36
N PRO A 63 26.78 -8.15 3.43
CA PRO A 63 27.52 -6.94 3.74
C PRO A 63 26.72 -6.04 4.69
N TYR A 64 27.42 -5.21 5.46
CA TYR A 64 26.81 -4.19 6.31
C TYR A 64 26.60 -2.87 5.55
N PRO A 65 25.51 -2.11 5.82
CA PRO A 65 24.44 -2.38 6.80
C PRO A 65 23.40 -3.42 6.30
N LYS A 66 22.75 -4.13 7.23
CA LYS A 66 21.75 -5.18 6.91
C LYS A 66 20.54 -5.19 7.84
N LEU A 67 19.41 -5.65 7.31
CA LEU A 67 18.16 -5.95 7.99
C LEU A 67 18.18 -7.41 8.46
N ILE A 68 17.86 -7.65 9.73
CA ILE A 68 17.71 -9.00 10.28
C ILE A 68 16.23 -9.22 10.61
N ASN A 69 15.65 -10.28 10.06
CA ASN A 69 14.26 -10.66 10.35
C ASN A 69 14.14 -12.17 10.43
N LYS A 70 13.24 -12.64 11.30
CA LYS A 70 12.75 -14.02 11.19
C LYS A 70 12.14 -14.23 9.81
N SER A 71 12.41 -15.38 9.19
CA SER A 71 11.96 -15.71 7.83
C SER A 71 10.50 -15.38 7.55
N LEU A 72 9.58 -15.82 8.42
CA LEU A 72 8.14 -15.54 8.23
C LEU A 72 7.86 -14.04 8.10
N LYS A 73 8.40 -13.23 9.02
CA LYS A 73 8.19 -11.78 9.02
C LYS A 73 8.79 -11.13 7.77
N PHE A 74 9.98 -11.59 7.35
CA PHE A 74 10.63 -11.11 6.14
C PHE A 74 9.76 -11.38 4.90
N PHE A 75 9.35 -12.63 4.69
CA PHE A 75 8.58 -13.00 3.51
C PHE A 75 7.20 -12.34 3.48
N SER A 76 6.50 -12.24 4.62
CA SER A 76 5.24 -11.49 4.71
C SER A 76 5.45 -10.02 4.37
N SER A 77 6.48 -9.37 4.94
CA SER A 77 6.77 -7.96 4.64
C SER A 77 7.09 -7.76 3.17
N TYR A 78 7.89 -8.65 2.57
CA TYR A 78 8.19 -8.62 1.14
C TYR A 78 6.92 -8.78 0.30
N PHE A 79 6.08 -9.77 0.61
CA PHE A 79 4.82 -10.04 -0.09
C PHE A 79 3.88 -8.83 -0.09
N TYR A 80 3.65 -8.24 1.09
CA TYR A 80 2.74 -7.10 1.25
C TYR A 80 3.37 -5.75 0.93
N SER A 81 4.62 -5.72 0.43
CA SER A 81 5.27 -4.47 0.01
C SER A 81 4.75 -3.90 -1.31
N GLY A 82 4.01 -4.71 -2.08
CA GLY A 82 3.60 -4.40 -3.45
C GLY A 82 4.69 -4.71 -4.48
N ARG A 83 5.83 -5.26 -4.07
CA ARG A 83 6.89 -5.72 -4.99
C ARG A 83 6.48 -7.05 -5.62
N ASN A 84 6.36 -7.05 -6.95
CA ASN A 84 6.08 -8.25 -7.73
C ASN A 84 7.34 -8.88 -8.36
N ASN A 85 8.52 -8.35 -8.03
CA ASN A 85 9.78 -8.86 -8.56
C ASN A 85 10.16 -10.20 -7.91
N PRO A 86 10.79 -11.12 -8.67
CA PRO A 86 11.38 -12.32 -8.11
C PRO A 86 12.41 -12.00 -7.04
N LEU A 87 12.43 -12.79 -5.97
CA LEU A 87 13.35 -12.67 -4.84
C LEU A 87 14.54 -13.59 -5.04
N LEU A 88 15.77 -13.05 -5.01
CA LEU A 88 16.97 -13.87 -4.99
C LEU A 88 17.35 -14.21 -3.54
N LEU A 89 17.19 -15.48 -3.15
CA LEU A 89 17.55 -15.98 -1.83
C LEU A 89 18.76 -16.91 -1.93
N ASN A 90 19.72 -16.75 -1.03
CA ASN A 90 20.84 -17.67 -0.89
C ASN A 90 20.62 -18.58 0.35
N PRO A 91 19.95 -19.73 0.20
CA PRO A 91 19.83 -20.70 1.27
C PRO A 91 21.18 -21.39 1.51
N GLY A 92 21.72 -21.26 2.72
CA GLY A 92 22.90 -22.02 3.18
C GLY A 92 24.21 -21.71 2.44
N GLY A 93 24.37 -20.50 1.88
CA GLY A 93 25.61 -20.08 1.20
C GLY A 93 25.83 -20.69 -0.19
N SER A 94 24.79 -21.29 -0.79
CA SER A 94 24.77 -21.83 -2.14
C SER A 94 24.63 -20.75 -3.23
N LYS A 95 24.38 -21.15 -4.48
CA LYS A 95 24.06 -20.22 -5.57
C LYS A 95 22.70 -19.57 -5.28
N ALA A 96 22.57 -18.26 -5.49
CA ALA A 96 21.31 -17.55 -5.28
C ALA A 96 20.18 -18.22 -6.10
N GLU A 97 19.12 -18.60 -5.39
CA GLU A 97 17.90 -19.16 -5.96
C GLU A 97 16.89 -18.05 -6.18
N GLU A 98 16.29 -18.04 -7.36
CA GLU A 98 15.16 -17.18 -7.66
C GLU A 98 13.87 -17.78 -7.09
N ILE A 99 13.10 -16.94 -6.40
CA ILE A 99 11.82 -17.25 -5.79
C ILE A 99 10.78 -16.28 -6.34
N LEU A 100 9.82 -16.80 -7.12
CA LEU A 100 8.74 -16.03 -7.71
C LEU A 100 7.76 -15.53 -6.65
N PHE A 101 7.01 -14.48 -6.96
CA PHE A 101 6.06 -13.90 -6.01
C PHE A 101 5.00 -14.90 -5.49
N CYS A 102 4.49 -15.79 -6.36
CA CYS A 102 3.56 -16.85 -5.96
C CYS A 102 4.23 -17.92 -5.06
N GLU A 103 5.52 -18.20 -5.28
CA GLU A 103 6.34 -19.09 -4.45
C GLU A 103 6.60 -18.48 -3.06
N ILE A 104 6.70 -17.16 -2.94
CA ILE A 104 6.80 -16.48 -1.64
C ILE A 104 5.52 -16.72 -0.83
N SER A 105 4.33 -16.60 -1.44
CA SER A 105 3.07 -16.93 -0.76
C SER A 105 3.03 -18.39 -0.29
N ALA A 106 3.50 -19.31 -1.14
CA ALA A 106 3.63 -20.73 -0.81
C ALA A 106 4.49 -20.96 0.43
N LEU A 107 5.64 -20.29 0.45
CA LEU A 107 6.64 -20.39 1.49
C LEU A 107 6.14 -19.86 2.82
N ILE A 108 5.42 -18.72 2.80
CA ILE A 108 4.74 -18.17 3.99
C ILE A 108 3.77 -19.21 4.56
N GLY A 109 2.89 -19.77 3.72
CA GLY A 109 1.93 -20.79 4.13
C GLY A 109 2.61 -22.04 4.70
N LYS A 110 3.71 -22.49 4.10
CA LYS A 110 4.48 -23.66 4.57
C LYS A 110 5.10 -23.37 5.94
N ILE A 111 5.76 -22.23 6.12
CA ILE A 111 6.36 -21.83 7.40
C ILE A 111 5.29 -21.75 8.50
N GLN A 112 4.12 -21.15 8.19
CA GLN A 112 2.98 -21.09 9.12
C GLN A 112 2.45 -22.48 9.48
N SER A 113 2.41 -23.41 8.52
CA SER A 113 1.89 -24.76 8.72
C SER A 113 2.72 -25.61 9.68
N ILE A 114 4.02 -25.34 9.82
CA ILE A 114 4.88 -26.14 10.72
C ILE A 114 4.48 -25.92 12.19
N SER A 115 3.99 -24.73 12.53
CA SER A 115 3.55 -24.39 13.88
C SER A 115 2.03 -24.53 14.11
N SER A 116 1.28 -25.04 13.14
CA SER A 116 -0.17 -24.96 13.12
C SER A 116 -0.84 -26.26 12.71
N ASN A 117 -1.78 -26.74 13.54
CA ASN A 117 -2.64 -27.90 13.24
C ASN A 117 -4.03 -27.46 12.76
N LYS A 118 -4.15 -26.28 12.15
CA LYS A 118 -5.43 -25.72 11.69
C LYS A 118 -5.91 -26.44 10.42
N THR A 119 -7.22 -26.37 10.17
CA THR A 119 -7.83 -26.65 8.86
C THR A 119 -7.82 -25.41 7.99
N SER A 120 -8.02 -25.56 6.69
CA SER A 120 -8.12 -24.42 5.77
C SER A 120 -9.24 -23.45 6.15
N SER A 121 -10.39 -23.94 6.61
CA SER A 121 -11.52 -23.11 7.07
C SER A 121 -11.13 -22.25 8.27
N LYS A 122 -10.49 -22.86 9.28
CA LYS A 122 -10.06 -22.13 10.47
C LYS A 122 -8.98 -21.10 10.15
N ALA A 123 -8.08 -21.40 9.21
CA ALA A 123 -7.10 -20.44 8.72
C ALA A 123 -7.77 -19.24 8.01
N ILE A 124 -8.84 -19.44 7.24
CA ILE A 124 -9.64 -18.34 6.64
C ILE A 124 -10.29 -17.49 7.73
N ASP A 125 -10.89 -18.13 8.73
CA ASP A 125 -11.57 -17.44 9.84
C ASP A 125 -10.61 -16.56 10.65
N GLU A 126 -9.34 -16.96 10.73
CA GLU A 126 -8.25 -16.23 11.38
C GLU A 126 -7.47 -15.32 10.40
N CYS A 127 -7.90 -15.25 9.14
CA CYS A 127 -7.32 -14.46 8.06
C CYS A 127 -5.85 -14.82 7.72
N GLU A 128 -5.43 -16.05 8.00
CA GLU A 128 -4.14 -16.61 7.63
C GLU A 128 -4.18 -17.16 6.19
N PHE A 129 -4.45 -16.29 5.21
CA PHE A 129 -4.80 -16.71 3.85
C PHE A 129 -3.71 -17.50 3.13
N HIS A 130 -2.43 -17.25 3.40
CA HIS A 130 -1.32 -18.06 2.86
C HIS A 130 -1.36 -19.51 3.37
N LEU A 131 -1.58 -19.70 4.67
CA LEU A 131 -1.78 -21.02 5.27
C LEU A 131 -3.05 -21.67 4.74
N ALA A 132 -4.16 -20.92 4.66
CA ALA A 132 -5.43 -21.41 4.15
C ALA A 132 -5.30 -21.94 2.72
N ALA A 133 -4.62 -21.22 1.83
CA ALA A 133 -4.35 -21.65 0.46
C ALA A 133 -3.60 -22.99 0.42
N LEU A 134 -2.53 -23.12 1.22
CA LEU A 134 -1.74 -24.37 1.29
C LEU A 134 -2.55 -25.54 1.85
N LEU A 135 -3.29 -25.32 2.94
CA LEU A 135 -4.09 -26.37 3.57
C LEU A 135 -5.25 -26.80 2.68
N ALA A 136 -5.92 -25.85 2.03
CA ALA A 136 -7.05 -26.13 1.15
C ALA A 136 -6.64 -27.01 -0.05
N GLU A 137 -5.43 -26.80 -0.59
CA GLU A 137 -4.87 -27.69 -1.61
C GLU A 137 -4.68 -29.12 -1.08
N LYS A 138 -4.11 -29.29 0.12
CA LYS A 138 -3.92 -30.62 0.75
C LYS A 138 -5.25 -31.32 1.03
N GLU A 139 -6.24 -30.55 1.48
CA GLU A 139 -7.61 -31.01 1.75
C GLU A 139 -8.43 -31.23 0.48
N LYS A 140 -7.91 -30.83 -0.69
CA LYS A 140 -8.66 -30.77 -1.98
C LYS A 140 -9.95 -29.95 -1.87
N ASN A 141 -9.95 -28.92 -1.02
CA ASN A 141 -11.07 -28.00 -0.83
C ASN A 141 -10.91 -26.78 -1.74
N TYR A 142 -11.44 -26.87 -2.95
CA TYR A 142 -11.31 -25.79 -3.95
C TYR A 142 -11.98 -24.48 -3.53
N GLU A 143 -13.04 -24.53 -2.71
CA GLU A 143 -13.74 -23.33 -2.26
C GLU A 143 -12.86 -22.51 -1.31
N ASN A 144 -12.25 -23.17 -0.33
CA ASN A 144 -11.37 -22.50 0.62
C ASN A 144 -10.09 -22.00 -0.07
N ALA A 145 -9.55 -22.77 -1.02
CA ALA A 145 -8.42 -22.32 -1.83
C ALA A 145 -8.78 -21.05 -2.60
N LEU A 146 -9.95 -21.02 -3.23
CA LEU A 146 -10.43 -19.87 -3.99
C LEU A 146 -10.63 -18.64 -3.10
N ILE A 147 -11.27 -18.78 -1.92
CA ILE A 147 -11.43 -17.68 -0.96
C ILE A 147 -10.08 -17.11 -0.55
N ALA A 148 -9.11 -17.96 -0.24
CA ALA A 148 -7.76 -17.54 0.09
C ALA A 148 -7.09 -16.79 -1.07
N MET A 149 -7.17 -17.30 -2.30
CA MET A 149 -6.58 -16.64 -3.48
C MET A 149 -7.19 -15.27 -3.76
N ILE A 150 -8.51 -15.11 -3.62
CA ILE A 150 -9.19 -13.81 -3.77
C ILE A 150 -8.65 -12.81 -2.75
N ASN A 151 -8.53 -13.21 -1.47
CA ASN A 151 -8.04 -12.34 -0.40
C ASN A 151 -6.55 -12.02 -0.53
N LEU A 152 -5.76 -12.88 -1.17
CA LEU A 152 -4.35 -12.65 -1.50
C LEU A 152 -4.15 -11.81 -2.78
N GLY A 153 -5.21 -11.55 -3.55
CA GLY A 153 -5.15 -10.81 -4.82
C GLY A 153 -4.73 -11.65 -6.04
N PHE A 154 -4.67 -12.98 -5.91
CA PHE A 154 -4.33 -13.89 -7.01
C PHE A 154 -5.56 -14.20 -7.88
N TYR A 155 -6.06 -13.20 -8.59
CA TYR A 155 -7.34 -13.31 -9.29
C TYR A 155 -7.34 -14.28 -10.48
N GLU A 156 -6.22 -14.42 -11.19
CA GLU A 156 -6.07 -15.38 -12.30
C GLU A 156 -6.14 -16.81 -11.79
N ASP A 157 -5.45 -17.08 -10.68
CA ASP A 157 -5.48 -18.38 -10.02
C ASP A 157 -6.85 -18.68 -9.41
N ALA A 158 -7.49 -17.68 -8.79
CA ALA A 158 -8.86 -17.79 -8.31
C ALA A 158 -9.84 -18.08 -9.46
N GLN A 159 -9.66 -17.46 -10.63
CA GLN A 159 -10.48 -17.71 -11.81
C GLN A 159 -10.33 -19.16 -12.27
N ALA A 160 -9.10 -19.67 -12.40
CA ALA A 160 -8.85 -21.06 -12.78
C ALA A 160 -9.46 -22.06 -11.78
N LEU A 161 -9.40 -21.75 -10.47
CA LEU A 161 -10.06 -22.55 -9.43
C LEU A 161 -11.60 -22.49 -9.53
N SER A 162 -12.16 -21.35 -9.93
CA SER A 162 -13.61 -21.17 -10.04
C SER A 162 -14.25 -22.10 -11.08
N GLU A 163 -13.50 -22.48 -12.12
CA GLU A 163 -13.96 -23.43 -13.14
C GLU A 163 -14.07 -24.87 -12.62
N LYS A 164 -13.45 -25.18 -11.47
CA LYS A 164 -13.57 -26.48 -10.80
C LYS A 164 -14.78 -26.57 -9.88
N ILE A 165 -15.43 -25.44 -9.58
CA ILE A 165 -16.64 -25.38 -8.76
C ILE A 165 -17.86 -25.64 -9.64
N ILE A 166 -18.69 -26.61 -9.26
CA ILE A 166 -19.87 -27.01 -10.02
C ILE A 166 -21.05 -26.08 -9.70
N GLY A 167 -21.85 -25.76 -10.72
CA GLY A 167 -23.12 -25.05 -10.57
C GLY A 167 -22.98 -23.54 -10.37
N GLU A 168 -24.07 -22.91 -9.94
CA GLU A 168 -24.16 -21.43 -9.86
C GLU A 168 -23.30 -20.82 -8.74
N LYS A 169 -22.81 -21.64 -7.81
CA LYS A 169 -21.85 -21.19 -6.79
C LYS A 169 -20.55 -20.68 -7.42
N SER A 170 -20.15 -21.23 -8.57
CA SER A 170 -19.02 -20.70 -9.36
C SER A 170 -19.25 -19.25 -9.80
N LEU A 171 -20.49 -18.88 -10.13
CA LEU A 171 -20.85 -17.52 -10.56
C LEU A 171 -20.68 -16.51 -9.43
N LEU A 172 -21.01 -16.88 -8.17
CA LEU A 172 -20.76 -16.02 -6.99
C LEU A 172 -19.27 -15.68 -6.86
N TYR A 173 -18.41 -16.68 -7.01
CA TYR A 173 -16.97 -16.51 -6.90
C TYR A 173 -16.40 -15.72 -8.08
N LYS A 174 -16.85 -15.99 -9.31
CA LYS A 174 -16.49 -15.19 -10.49
C LYS A 174 -16.92 -13.73 -10.33
N ALA A 175 -18.12 -13.48 -9.80
CA ALA A 175 -18.58 -12.12 -9.51
C ALA A 175 -17.68 -11.43 -8.48
N ARG A 176 -17.28 -12.14 -7.42
CA ARG A 176 -16.34 -11.63 -6.41
C ARG A 176 -14.96 -11.31 -7.00
N ILE A 177 -14.45 -12.15 -7.89
CA ILE A 177 -13.19 -11.92 -8.62
C ILE A 177 -13.31 -10.68 -9.51
N LYS A 178 -14.37 -10.57 -10.32
CA LYS A 178 -14.65 -9.41 -11.18
C LYS A 178 -14.74 -8.13 -10.36
N ARG A 179 -15.41 -8.15 -9.22
CA ARG A 179 -15.47 -7.03 -8.26
C ARG A 179 -14.08 -6.66 -7.74
N GLY A 180 -13.26 -7.65 -7.37
CA GLY A 180 -11.86 -7.43 -6.96
C GLY A 180 -11.01 -6.78 -8.04
N LYS A 181 -11.26 -7.12 -9.31
CA LYS A 181 -10.66 -6.48 -10.50
C LYS A 181 -11.33 -5.16 -10.92
N GLY A 182 -12.26 -4.61 -10.14
CA GLY A 182 -12.96 -3.36 -10.47
C GLY A 182 -14.02 -3.46 -11.57
N ASP A 183 -14.31 -4.65 -12.12
CA ASP A 183 -15.36 -4.88 -13.11
C ASP A 183 -16.74 -5.05 -12.41
N ILE A 184 -17.29 -3.93 -11.96
CA ILE A 184 -18.56 -3.88 -11.21
C ILE A 184 -19.73 -4.34 -12.08
N LYS A 185 -19.72 -4.00 -13.38
CA LYS A 185 -20.77 -4.36 -14.32
C LYS A 185 -20.79 -5.87 -14.56
N GLY A 186 -19.64 -6.47 -14.91
CA GLY A 186 -19.53 -7.91 -15.12
C GLY A 186 -19.85 -8.72 -13.85
N ALA A 187 -19.47 -8.21 -12.67
CA ALA A 187 -19.88 -8.80 -11.41
C ALA A 187 -21.42 -8.78 -11.23
N GLY A 188 -22.07 -7.68 -11.60
CA GLY A 188 -23.53 -7.55 -11.56
C GLY A 188 -24.25 -8.52 -12.49
N GLU A 189 -23.76 -8.69 -13.72
CA GLU A 189 -24.30 -9.64 -14.70
C GLU A 189 -24.23 -11.08 -14.18
N LEU A 190 -23.09 -11.47 -13.59
CA LEU A 190 -22.91 -12.80 -12.98
C LEU A 190 -23.85 -13.03 -11.80
N ILE A 191 -24.01 -12.03 -10.92
CA ILE A 191 -24.94 -12.12 -9.78
C ILE A 191 -26.39 -12.25 -10.26
N ALA A 192 -26.77 -11.50 -11.29
CA ALA A 192 -28.11 -11.54 -11.86
C ALA A 192 -28.44 -12.92 -12.48
N ALA A 193 -27.43 -13.61 -13.03
CA ALA A 193 -27.57 -14.92 -13.63
C ALA A 193 -27.86 -16.05 -12.64
N ILE A 194 -27.60 -15.86 -11.34
CA ILE A 194 -27.86 -16.87 -10.29
C ILE A 194 -29.37 -16.97 -10.03
N LYS A 195 -29.93 -18.17 -10.20
CA LYS A 195 -31.34 -18.52 -9.99
C LYS A 195 -31.55 -19.47 -8.80
N ASP A 196 -30.50 -20.10 -8.28
CA ASP A 196 -30.57 -21.02 -7.15
C ASP A 196 -30.96 -20.29 -5.85
N GLU A 197 -32.13 -20.64 -5.31
CA GLU A 197 -32.66 -20.06 -4.08
C GLU A 197 -31.83 -20.42 -2.84
N ASN A 198 -31.06 -21.52 -2.85
CA ASN A 198 -30.15 -21.85 -1.74
C ASN A 198 -28.99 -20.86 -1.64
N LEU A 199 -28.65 -20.19 -2.74
CA LEU A 199 -27.59 -19.18 -2.81
C LEU A 199 -28.10 -17.75 -2.58
N LYS A 200 -29.41 -17.59 -2.32
CA LYS A 200 -30.07 -16.28 -2.21
C LYS A 200 -29.38 -15.33 -1.23
N SER A 201 -29.05 -15.81 -0.03
CA SER A 201 -28.39 -14.99 0.99
C SER A 201 -26.98 -14.53 0.54
N GLN A 202 -26.19 -15.43 -0.06
CA GLN A 202 -24.86 -15.10 -0.60
C GLN A 202 -24.95 -14.11 -1.76
N LYS A 203 -25.91 -14.34 -2.66
CA LYS A 203 -26.23 -13.45 -3.78
C LYS A 203 -26.55 -12.03 -3.28
N TYR A 204 -27.38 -11.89 -2.25
CA TYR A 204 -27.72 -10.58 -1.68
C TYR A 204 -26.54 -9.89 -1.00
N ILE A 205 -25.69 -10.62 -0.28
CA ILE A 205 -24.47 -10.05 0.29
C ILE A 205 -23.55 -9.51 -0.82
N GLN A 206 -23.32 -10.28 -1.88
CA GLN A 206 -22.49 -9.80 -3.01
C GLN A 206 -23.16 -8.63 -3.75
N TYR A 207 -24.48 -8.63 -3.89
CA TYR A 207 -25.22 -7.50 -4.47
C TYR A 207 -25.11 -6.23 -3.60
N ALA A 208 -25.15 -6.36 -2.27
CA ALA A 208 -24.94 -5.23 -1.36
C ALA A 208 -23.55 -4.60 -1.54
N TRP A 209 -22.51 -5.41 -1.75
CA TRP A 209 -21.18 -4.89 -2.11
C TRP A 209 -21.16 -4.14 -3.44
N LEU A 210 -21.89 -4.59 -4.46
CA LEU A 210 -22.00 -3.85 -5.73
C LEU A 210 -22.71 -2.51 -5.55
N LEU A 211 -23.77 -2.47 -4.74
CA LEU A 211 -24.45 -1.22 -4.40
C LEU A 211 -23.53 -0.26 -3.65
N TYR A 212 -22.76 -0.76 -2.67
CA TYR A 212 -21.76 0.03 -1.97
C TYR A 212 -20.72 0.62 -2.93
N LEU A 213 -20.15 -0.20 -3.82
CA LEU A 213 -19.16 0.27 -4.82
C LEU A 213 -19.75 1.22 -5.86
N SER A 214 -21.06 1.14 -6.11
CA SER A 214 -21.79 2.06 -7.00
C SER A 214 -22.27 3.34 -6.30
N GLY A 215 -21.89 3.57 -5.04
CA GLY A 215 -22.27 4.76 -4.26
C GLY A 215 -23.69 4.72 -3.69
N LYS A 216 -24.42 3.61 -3.84
CA LYS A 216 -25.80 3.43 -3.34
C LYS A 216 -25.81 2.94 -1.89
N PHE A 217 -25.16 3.70 -1.00
CA PHE A 217 -24.85 3.27 0.36
C PHE A 217 -26.08 2.95 1.22
N GLN A 218 -27.17 3.71 1.11
CA GLN A 218 -28.39 3.46 1.89
C GLN A 218 -29.09 2.15 1.48
N GLU A 219 -29.08 1.81 0.20
CA GLU A 219 -29.64 0.54 -0.30
C GLU A 219 -28.78 -0.64 0.16
N ALA A 220 -27.44 -0.50 0.08
CA ALA A 220 -26.49 -1.48 0.59
C ALA A 220 -26.65 -1.70 2.10
N GLU A 221 -26.76 -0.63 2.91
CA GLU A 221 -26.96 -0.69 4.36
C GLU A 221 -28.19 -1.51 4.73
N LYS A 222 -29.32 -1.30 4.03
CA LYS A 222 -30.57 -2.05 4.27
C LYS A 222 -30.37 -3.55 4.08
N ILE A 223 -29.68 -3.94 3.00
CA ILE A 223 -29.42 -5.36 2.72
C ILE A 223 -28.48 -5.92 3.77
N PHE A 224 -27.34 -5.27 4.04
CA PHE A 224 -26.41 -5.75 5.07
C PHE A 224 -27.09 -5.88 6.43
N SER A 225 -27.88 -4.89 6.84
CA SER A 225 -28.60 -4.90 8.12
C SER A 225 -29.53 -6.11 8.27
N ALA A 226 -30.16 -6.56 7.17
CA ALA A 226 -31.03 -7.73 7.17
C ALA A 226 -30.28 -9.06 7.44
N PHE A 227 -28.96 -9.08 7.26
CA PHE A 227 -28.12 -10.27 7.42
C PHE A 227 -27.22 -10.25 8.67
N GLU A 228 -27.35 -9.25 9.55
CA GLU A 228 -26.53 -9.12 10.78
C GLU A 228 -26.66 -10.28 11.77
N SER A 229 -27.73 -11.07 11.69
CA SER A 229 -27.94 -12.26 12.53
C SER A 229 -27.89 -13.57 11.75
N SER A 230 -27.35 -13.54 10.52
CA SER A 230 -27.22 -14.72 9.65
C SER A 230 -25.84 -15.37 9.76
N GLN A 231 -25.61 -16.45 9.01
CA GLN A 231 -24.26 -17.03 8.84
C GLN A 231 -23.26 -16.05 8.17
N PHE A 232 -23.73 -14.99 7.51
CA PHE A 232 -22.91 -13.91 6.94
C PHE A 232 -22.80 -12.70 7.87
N SER A 233 -23.14 -12.85 9.15
CA SER A 233 -23.20 -11.76 10.14
C SER A 233 -21.91 -10.93 10.17
N GLN A 234 -20.74 -11.56 10.10
CA GLN A 234 -19.46 -10.86 10.15
C GLN A 234 -19.26 -9.90 8.96
N GLU A 235 -19.48 -10.38 7.73
CA GLU A 235 -19.38 -9.59 6.51
C GLU A 235 -20.48 -8.52 6.46
N ALA A 236 -21.70 -8.86 6.90
CA ALA A 236 -22.83 -7.96 6.98
C ALA A 236 -22.60 -6.81 7.97
N LEU A 237 -22.10 -7.09 9.17
CA LEU A 237 -21.76 -6.07 10.17
C LEU A 237 -20.66 -5.13 9.65
N TYR A 238 -19.63 -5.69 9.01
CA TYR A 238 -18.56 -4.91 8.39
C TYR A 238 -19.10 -4.00 7.27
N GLY A 239 -19.86 -4.56 6.31
CA GLY A 239 -20.46 -3.80 5.21
C GLY A 239 -21.44 -2.72 5.68
N CYS A 240 -22.27 -3.03 6.68
CA CYS A 240 -23.19 -2.08 7.31
C CYS A 240 -22.43 -0.90 7.94
N ALA A 241 -21.35 -1.18 8.69
CA ALA A 241 -20.51 -0.14 9.28
C ALA A 241 -19.88 0.78 8.23
N LEU A 242 -19.39 0.24 7.11
CA LEU A 242 -18.86 1.05 6.01
C LEU A 242 -19.93 1.92 5.34
N CYS A 243 -21.14 1.39 5.17
CA CYS A 243 -22.26 2.17 4.61
C CYS A 243 -22.61 3.35 5.53
N ILE A 244 -22.75 3.10 6.83
CA ILE A 244 -23.03 4.14 7.83
C ILE A 244 -21.91 5.18 7.84
N PHE A 245 -20.64 4.76 7.75
CA PHE A 245 -19.53 5.70 7.69
C PHE A 245 -19.62 6.64 6.48
N LYS A 246 -20.10 6.16 5.33
CA LYS A 246 -20.27 6.97 4.12
C LYS A 246 -21.49 7.88 4.15
N THR A 247 -22.57 7.48 4.81
CA THR A 247 -23.83 8.23 4.87
C THR A 247 -23.93 9.17 6.06
N ASP A 248 -23.42 8.76 7.22
CA ASP A 248 -23.42 9.49 8.48
C ASP A 248 -22.12 9.24 9.28
N PRO A 249 -21.01 9.90 8.90
CA PRO A 249 -19.72 9.73 9.58
C PRO A 249 -19.73 10.23 11.04
N LYS A 250 -20.75 10.99 11.46
CA LYS A 250 -20.89 11.46 12.85
C LYS A 250 -21.37 10.35 13.79
N SER A 251 -21.98 9.29 13.26
CA SER A 251 -22.41 8.10 14.00
C SER A 251 -21.25 7.17 14.39
N SER A 252 -20.11 7.73 14.84
CA SER A 252 -18.86 6.98 15.14
C SER A 252 -19.09 5.82 16.11
N ASP A 253 -19.90 6.02 17.17
CA ASP A 253 -20.17 4.97 18.16
C ASP A 253 -20.93 3.77 17.55
N LYS A 254 -21.95 4.04 16.72
CA LYS A 254 -22.70 2.99 16.02
C LYS A 254 -21.79 2.20 15.07
N ILE A 255 -20.90 2.89 14.37
CA ILE A 255 -19.92 2.31 13.45
C ILE A 255 -18.94 1.41 14.22
N LYS A 256 -18.33 1.92 15.30
CA LYS A 256 -17.41 1.16 16.16
C LYS A 256 -18.05 -0.08 16.77
N ILE A 257 -19.29 0.01 17.25
CA ILE A 257 -20.00 -1.16 17.82
C ILE A 257 -20.11 -2.27 16.77
N LYS A 258 -20.49 -1.94 15.54
CA LYS A 258 -20.61 -2.93 14.45
C LYS A 258 -19.25 -3.50 14.04
N LEU A 259 -18.24 -2.64 13.86
CA LEU A 259 -16.90 -3.08 13.50
C LEU A 259 -16.25 -3.94 14.59
N LYS A 260 -16.43 -3.60 15.87
CA LYS A 260 -15.91 -4.39 16.99
C LYS A 260 -16.51 -5.79 16.99
N LYS A 261 -17.84 -5.89 16.84
CA LYS A 261 -18.51 -7.19 16.68
C LYS A 261 -17.96 -7.98 15.49
N ALA A 262 -17.80 -7.34 14.33
CA ALA A 262 -17.23 -7.99 13.15
C ALA A 262 -15.77 -8.45 13.34
N ALA A 263 -14.96 -7.67 14.08
CA ALA A 263 -13.57 -7.98 14.38
C ALA A 263 -13.42 -9.11 15.42
N ASP A 264 -14.38 -9.26 16.33
CA ASP A 264 -14.40 -10.32 17.34
C ASP A 264 -14.93 -11.65 16.79
N MET A 265 -15.65 -11.61 15.66
CA MET A 265 -16.17 -12.80 14.98
C MET A 265 -15.13 -13.48 14.06
N PRO A 266 -15.17 -14.81 13.92
CA PRO A 266 -14.42 -15.51 12.88
C PRO A 266 -14.89 -15.04 11.49
N GLY A 267 -13.94 -14.87 10.56
CA GLY A 267 -14.24 -14.61 9.15
C GLY A 267 -13.23 -13.68 8.47
N GLU A 268 -13.29 -13.66 7.14
CA GLU A 268 -12.29 -13.01 6.28
C GLU A 268 -12.18 -11.49 6.45
N ASN A 269 -13.24 -10.80 6.91
CA ASN A 269 -13.19 -9.35 7.11
C ASN A 269 -12.62 -8.91 8.47
N LYS A 270 -12.09 -9.82 9.29
CA LYS A 270 -11.62 -9.51 10.64
C LYS A 270 -10.46 -8.51 10.62
N ILE A 271 -9.52 -8.69 9.69
CA ILE A 271 -8.40 -7.75 9.51
C ILE A 271 -8.93 -6.38 9.07
N ASN A 272 -9.84 -6.35 8.09
CA ASN A 272 -10.40 -5.12 7.54
C ASN A 272 -11.23 -4.35 8.60
N ALA A 273 -11.96 -5.06 9.47
CA ALA A 273 -12.70 -4.48 10.58
C ALA A 273 -11.77 -3.85 11.63
N ASN A 274 -10.69 -4.54 12.01
CA ASN A 274 -9.66 -3.98 12.90
C ASN A 274 -8.96 -2.77 12.27
N ALA A 275 -8.59 -2.83 10.99
CA ALA A 275 -7.98 -1.71 10.29
C ALA A 275 -8.92 -0.48 10.25
N ALA A 276 -10.22 -0.69 10.01
CA ALA A 276 -11.22 0.37 10.03
C ALA A 276 -11.40 0.98 11.42
N LEU A 277 -11.42 0.16 12.49
CA LEU A 277 -11.41 0.66 13.87
C LEU A 277 -10.16 1.49 14.17
N GLY A 278 -9.00 1.03 13.74
CA GLY A 278 -7.74 1.77 13.87
C GLY A 278 -7.81 3.15 13.22
N ALA A 279 -8.35 3.23 12.01
CA ALA A 279 -8.50 4.50 11.28
C ALA A 279 -9.47 5.47 11.99
N ILE A 280 -10.59 4.95 12.53
CA ILE A 280 -11.53 5.75 13.31
C ILE A 280 -10.85 6.28 14.57
N CYS A 281 -10.18 5.42 15.34
CA CYS A 281 -9.45 5.84 16.54
C CYS A 281 -8.37 6.89 16.22
N LEU A 282 -7.65 6.74 15.11
CA LEU A 282 -6.65 7.71 14.66
C LEU A 282 -7.30 9.07 14.38
N SER A 283 -8.44 9.08 13.68
CA SER A 283 -9.16 10.32 13.35
C SER A 283 -9.69 11.07 14.57
N GLU A 284 -10.04 10.32 15.63
CA GLU A 284 -10.48 10.86 16.92
C GLU A 284 -9.33 11.22 17.84
N LYS A 285 -8.07 11.10 17.37
CA LYS A 285 -6.85 11.29 18.16
C LYS A 285 -6.72 10.32 19.34
N ASN A 286 -7.44 9.20 19.32
CA ASN A 286 -7.22 8.08 20.23
C ASN A 286 -6.08 7.20 19.68
N PHE A 287 -4.84 7.69 19.80
CA PHE A 287 -3.67 7.03 19.22
C PHE A 287 -3.39 5.66 19.84
N LEU A 288 -3.68 5.47 21.14
CA LEU A 288 -3.54 4.18 21.80
C LEU A 288 -4.49 3.14 21.22
N GLY A 289 -5.77 3.50 21.04
CA GLY A 289 -6.74 2.63 20.38
C GLY A 289 -6.36 2.31 18.93
N ALA A 290 -5.82 3.30 18.20
CA ALA A 290 -5.35 3.10 16.84
C ALA A 290 -4.22 2.06 16.78
N VAL A 291 -3.21 2.18 17.65
CA VAL A 291 -2.11 1.23 17.75
C VAL A 291 -2.61 -0.18 18.09
N ASP A 292 -3.52 -0.33 19.05
CA ASP A 292 -4.07 -1.63 19.44
C ASP A 292 -4.78 -2.33 18.27
N PHE A 293 -5.70 -1.63 17.59
CA PHE A 293 -6.45 -2.21 16.48
C PHE A 293 -5.58 -2.49 15.25
N TYR A 294 -4.66 -1.58 14.88
CA TYR A 294 -3.73 -1.86 13.78
C TYR A 294 -2.76 -2.99 14.11
N SER A 295 -2.34 -3.13 15.37
CA SER A 295 -1.49 -4.26 15.80
C SER A 295 -2.23 -5.59 15.69
N LYS A 296 -3.52 -5.64 16.03
CA LYS A 296 -4.36 -6.83 15.82
C LYS A 296 -4.49 -7.19 14.34
N ALA A 297 -4.67 -6.19 13.46
CA ALA A 297 -4.69 -6.40 12.01
C ALA A 297 -3.33 -6.89 11.49
N TYR A 298 -2.23 -6.26 11.93
CA TYR A 298 -0.86 -6.61 11.56
C TYR A 298 -0.48 -8.02 12.02
N ALA A 299 -0.91 -8.45 13.21
CA ALA A 299 -0.62 -9.79 13.72
C ALA A 299 -1.21 -10.91 12.85
N ALA A 300 -2.30 -10.65 12.12
CA ALA A 300 -2.98 -11.65 11.31
C ALA A 300 -2.32 -11.86 9.93
N ASN A 301 -1.86 -10.80 9.25
CA ASN A 301 -1.28 -10.92 7.90
C ASN A 301 0.14 -10.33 7.74
N GLY A 302 0.66 -9.56 8.69
CA GLY A 302 1.97 -8.92 8.59
C GLY A 302 2.04 -7.81 7.53
N SER A 303 0.90 -7.20 7.16
CA SER A 303 0.85 -6.16 6.12
C SER A 303 1.67 -4.91 6.49
N LEU A 304 2.56 -4.49 5.58
CA LEU A 304 3.37 -3.29 5.78
C LEU A 304 2.55 -1.99 5.85
N HIS A 305 1.38 -1.96 5.21
CA HIS A 305 0.46 -0.83 5.36
C HIS A 305 0.00 -0.70 6.82
N MET A 306 -0.35 -1.81 7.47
CA MET A 306 -0.75 -1.80 8.90
C MET A 306 0.42 -1.39 9.79
N LEU A 307 1.63 -1.89 9.51
CA LEU A 307 2.83 -1.46 10.22
C LEU A 307 3.09 0.04 10.06
N SER A 308 2.91 0.59 8.87
CA SER A 308 3.01 2.03 8.60
C SER A 308 1.99 2.84 9.39
N ALA A 309 0.76 2.35 9.49
CA ALA A 309 -0.30 2.97 10.28
C ALA A 309 0.01 2.96 11.79
N ILE A 310 0.57 1.86 12.31
CA ILE A 310 1.07 1.79 13.70
C ILE A 310 2.17 2.83 13.93
N GLY A 311 3.18 2.89 13.07
CA GLY A 311 4.27 3.85 13.17
C GLY A 311 3.78 5.30 13.13
N SER A 312 2.80 5.60 12.27
CA SER A 312 2.19 6.93 12.16
C SER A 312 1.43 7.29 13.45
N ALA A 313 0.66 6.36 14.01
CA ALA A 313 -0.06 6.58 15.26
C ALA A 313 0.88 6.80 16.46
N LEU A 314 1.98 6.03 16.54
CA LEU A 314 3.03 6.20 17.55
C LEU A 314 3.75 7.55 17.43
N ALA A 315 4.08 7.96 16.19
CA ALA A 315 4.66 9.28 15.94
C ALA A 315 3.74 10.41 16.44
N MET A 316 2.45 10.37 16.10
CA MET A 316 1.46 11.35 16.54
C MET A 316 1.22 11.35 18.06
N LYS A 317 1.36 10.18 18.71
CA LYS A 317 1.28 10.03 20.17
C LYS A 317 2.51 10.64 20.89
N GLY A 318 3.64 10.75 20.21
CA GLY A 318 4.92 11.23 20.76
C GLY A 318 5.97 10.15 21.02
N ASP A 319 5.69 8.89 20.67
CA ASP A 319 6.61 7.75 20.80
C ASP A 319 7.58 7.71 19.61
N HIS A 320 8.35 8.79 19.43
CA HIS A 320 9.14 9.03 18.22
C HIS A 320 10.21 7.96 17.94
N LYS A 321 10.78 7.36 18.99
CA LYS A 321 11.80 6.31 18.83
C LYS A 321 11.20 5.06 18.16
N GLU A 322 10.12 4.53 18.71
CA GLU A 322 9.48 3.33 18.17
C GLU A 322 8.92 3.58 16.76
N ALA A 323 8.35 4.77 16.53
CA ALA A 323 7.90 5.18 15.21
C ALA A 323 9.06 5.25 14.19
N TYR A 324 10.23 5.74 14.59
CA TYR A 324 11.42 5.78 13.74
C TYR A 324 11.94 4.38 13.41
N ASP A 325 11.95 3.47 14.37
CA ASP A 325 12.34 2.07 14.17
C ASP A 325 11.39 1.37 13.20
N ILE A 326 10.08 1.63 13.32
CA ILE A 326 9.05 1.19 12.36
C ILE A 326 9.29 1.82 10.99
N ALA A 327 9.59 3.11 10.90
CA ALA A 327 9.86 3.78 9.62
C ALA A 327 11.05 3.16 8.90
N CYS A 328 12.14 2.84 9.61
CA CYS A 328 13.29 2.13 9.06
C CYS A 328 12.88 0.73 8.56
N ALA A 329 12.10 -0.02 9.33
CA ALA A 329 11.61 -1.34 8.93
C ALA A 329 10.70 -1.30 7.70
N CYS A 330 9.79 -0.32 7.62
CA CYS A 330 8.98 -0.09 6.43
C CYS A 330 9.85 0.31 5.23
N GLY A 331 10.82 1.20 5.43
CA GLY A 331 11.70 1.72 4.37
C GLY A 331 12.52 0.64 3.68
N ALA A 332 12.85 -0.43 4.40
CA ALA A 332 13.48 -1.63 3.84
C ALA A 332 12.67 -2.21 2.67
N PHE A 333 11.34 -2.20 2.73
CA PHE A 333 10.49 -2.85 1.74
C PHE A 333 9.69 -1.85 0.88
N ASN A 334 9.25 -0.74 1.44
CA ASN A 334 8.47 0.28 0.76
C ASN A 334 8.76 1.67 1.36
N ILE A 335 9.47 2.49 0.59
CA ILE A 335 9.91 3.82 1.04
C ILE A 335 8.74 4.78 1.30
N ASN A 336 7.63 4.66 0.56
CA ASN A 336 6.48 5.54 0.72
C ASN A 336 5.84 5.38 2.11
N PHE A 337 5.79 4.14 2.61
CA PHE A 337 5.33 3.86 3.97
C PHE A 337 6.24 4.44 5.05
N ALA A 338 7.56 4.48 4.81
CA ALA A 338 8.51 5.13 5.71
C ALA A 338 8.33 6.65 5.69
N VAL A 339 8.24 7.26 4.51
CA VAL A 339 8.02 8.71 4.32
C VAL A 339 6.76 9.17 5.04
N LYS A 340 5.68 8.39 4.96
CA LYS A 340 4.43 8.67 5.68
C LYS A 340 4.66 8.80 7.19
N ILE A 341 5.39 7.86 7.80
CA ILE A 341 5.71 7.92 9.23
C ILE A 341 6.64 9.11 9.55
N PHE A 342 7.71 9.30 8.75
CA PHE A 342 8.65 10.40 8.96
C PHE A 342 7.98 11.77 8.89
N SER A 343 6.92 11.93 8.08
CA SER A 343 6.14 13.18 8.00
C SER A 343 5.47 13.58 9.33
N HIS A 344 5.33 12.64 10.26
CA HIS A 344 4.75 12.86 11.58
C HIS A 344 5.81 13.02 12.69
N LEU A 345 7.09 12.79 12.40
CA LEU A 345 8.18 12.98 13.36
C LEU A 345 8.68 14.43 13.35
N SER A 346 9.19 14.89 14.49
CA SER A 346 9.79 16.23 14.54
C SER A 346 11.12 16.27 13.76
N PRO A 347 11.40 17.33 12.99
CA PRO A 347 12.67 17.45 12.26
C PRO A 347 13.90 17.42 13.17
N SER A 348 13.78 17.94 14.39
CA SER A 348 14.85 17.90 15.39
C SER A 348 15.14 16.48 15.86
N PHE A 349 14.10 15.65 16.03
CA PHE A 349 14.28 14.24 16.35
C PHE A 349 14.99 13.52 15.21
N ILE A 350 14.54 13.70 13.96
CA ILE A 350 15.16 13.05 12.78
C ILE A 350 16.64 13.43 12.64
N LYS A 351 17.00 14.71 12.84
CA LYS A 351 18.41 15.16 12.76
C LYS A 351 19.31 14.53 13.82
N ASN A 352 18.77 14.29 15.02
CA ASN A 352 19.52 13.74 16.14
C ASN A 352 19.43 12.21 16.25
N ALA A 353 18.47 11.61 15.54
CA ALA A 353 18.33 10.17 15.45
C ALA A 353 19.54 9.60 14.70
N SER A 354 20.49 9.08 15.47
CA SER A 354 21.58 8.29 14.90
C SER A 354 21.01 6.93 14.56
N TYR A 355 21.08 6.55 13.29
CA TYR A 355 20.85 5.18 12.88
C TYR A 355 21.96 4.32 13.48
N SER A 356 21.75 3.75 14.68
CA SER A 356 22.58 2.65 15.15
C SER A 356 22.13 1.41 14.38
N GLY A 357 22.87 0.99 13.36
CA GLY A 357 22.54 -0.18 12.54
C GLY A 357 22.29 -1.49 13.31
N GLU A 358 22.54 -1.50 14.62
CA GLU A 358 22.21 -2.57 15.57
C GLU A 358 20.72 -2.68 15.92
N GLN A 359 19.87 -1.69 15.62
CA GLN A 359 18.47 -1.63 16.09
C GLN A 359 17.42 -2.27 15.18
N ILE A 360 17.79 -2.96 14.10
CA ILE A 360 16.83 -3.83 13.41
C ILE A 360 16.76 -5.20 14.10
N LEU A 361 16.25 -5.19 15.34
CA LEU A 361 15.84 -6.37 16.08
C LEU A 361 14.35 -6.22 16.43
N TYR A 362 13.48 -6.86 15.65
CA TYR A 362 12.08 -7.03 16.05
C TYR A 362 11.91 -8.35 16.79
N SER A 363 12.09 -8.30 18.11
CA SER A 363 11.42 -9.21 19.03
C SER A 363 10.52 -8.36 19.94
N PRO A 364 9.22 -8.66 20.08
CA PRO A 364 8.42 -8.02 21.12
C PRO A 364 9.10 -8.31 22.47
N LYS A 365 9.39 -7.26 23.25
CA LYS A 365 10.09 -7.37 24.53
C LYS A 365 9.44 -8.45 25.39
N LYS A 366 10.18 -9.52 25.69
CA LYS A 366 10.02 -10.25 26.95
C LYS A 366 10.63 -9.37 28.03
N GLU A 367 9.86 -9.06 29.07
CA GLU A 367 10.40 -8.55 30.31
C GLU A 367 11.34 -9.61 30.90
N GLU A 368 12.63 -9.36 30.87
CA GLU A 368 13.57 -10.04 31.76
C GLU A 368 14.44 -9.01 32.49
N LEU A 369 14.65 -9.35 33.76
CA LEU A 369 15.12 -8.56 34.88
C LEU A 369 16.49 -7.89 34.67
N LYS A 370 16.66 -6.72 35.30
CA LYS A 370 17.97 -6.06 35.51
C LYS A 370 18.96 -7.00 36.21
N PRO A 371 20.26 -6.82 35.97
CA PRO A 371 21.03 -6.11 37.00
C PRO A 371 22.04 -5.06 36.50
N GLU A 372 22.15 -4.07 37.38
CA GLU A 372 23.15 -3.04 37.73
C GLU A 372 24.46 -2.79 36.95
N ASN A 373 24.63 -1.47 36.72
CA ASN A 373 25.80 -0.61 36.92
C ASN A 373 27.15 -0.99 36.30
N ILE A 374 27.50 -0.27 35.23
CA ILE A 374 28.88 0.14 34.97
C ILE A 374 28.93 1.66 34.79
N VAL A 375 29.69 2.29 35.68
CA VAL A 375 30.07 3.70 35.68
C VAL A 375 31.16 3.92 34.63
N ILE A 376 31.01 4.92 33.76
CA ILE A 376 32.13 5.46 32.98
C ILE A 376 32.10 6.99 33.07
N GLU A 377 33.26 7.52 33.44
CA GLU A 377 33.55 8.90 33.80
C GLU A 377 33.49 9.87 32.61
N ARG A 378 33.19 11.12 32.94
CA ARG A 378 33.15 12.28 32.04
C ARG A 378 34.56 12.79 31.77
N GLU A 379 34.88 13.03 30.51
CA GLU A 379 35.93 13.97 30.12
C GLU A 379 35.34 15.29 29.61
N LYS A 380 36.09 16.36 29.87
CA LYS A 380 35.71 17.76 29.90
C LYS A 380 36.10 18.52 28.63
N ASP A 381 35.30 19.56 28.36
CA ASP A 381 35.66 20.90 27.88
C ASP A 381 36.55 21.09 26.64
N VAL A 382 35.93 21.60 25.57
CA VAL A 382 36.58 22.54 24.62
C VAL A 382 35.59 23.69 24.31
N PRO A 383 36.02 24.97 24.39
CA PRO A 383 35.12 26.12 24.26
C PRO A 383 34.86 26.55 22.80
N PRO A 384 33.72 27.24 22.52
CA PRO A 384 33.40 27.76 21.19
C PRO A 384 34.01 29.14 20.92
N PRO A 385 34.28 29.52 19.65
CA PRO A 385 34.67 30.88 19.28
C PRO A 385 33.46 31.84 19.19
N PRO A 386 33.68 33.17 19.37
CA PRO A 386 32.63 34.18 19.54
C PRO A 386 32.00 34.66 18.22
N PRO A 387 30.81 35.31 18.28
CA PRO A 387 30.06 35.78 17.12
C PRO A 387 30.54 37.17 16.67
N SER A 388 30.65 37.38 15.36
CA SER A 388 30.76 38.73 14.79
C SER A 388 29.44 39.15 14.15
N LYS A 389 29.02 40.38 14.49
CA LYS A 389 27.83 41.09 14.03
C LYS A 389 28.21 42.02 12.87
N ALA A 390 27.34 42.10 11.86
CA ALA A 390 27.03 43.28 11.04
C ALA A 390 25.67 42.96 10.37
N SER A 391 24.52 43.47 10.83
CA SER A 391 23.94 44.82 10.66
C SER A 391 23.89 45.30 9.20
N LEU A 392 22.67 45.37 8.65
CA LEU A 392 22.07 46.55 8.02
C LEU A 392 20.60 46.22 7.62
N GLU A 393 19.66 46.83 8.32
CA GLU A 393 18.24 47.03 7.95
C GLU A 393 18.11 48.30 7.06
N PRO A 394 16.90 48.73 6.60
CA PRO A 394 15.73 48.00 6.08
C PRO A 394 15.18 48.64 4.77
N ALA A 395 14.17 48.02 4.15
CA ALA A 395 13.23 48.73 3.27
C ALA A 395 11.78 48.40 3.66
N ASP A 396 11.14 49.41 4.23
CA ASP A 396 9.73 49.51 4.60
C ASP A 396 8.87 49.73 3.35
N ILE A 397 7.89 48.86 3.11
CA ILE A 397 6.73 49.19 2.27
C ILE A 397 5.47 48.74 3.01
N SER A 398 5.00 49.65 3.85
CA SER A 398 3.68 49.67 4.43
C SER A 398 2.59 49.90 3.36
N LYS A 399 1.53 49.05 3.44
CA LYS A 399 0.08 49.32 3.25
C LYS A 399 -0.67 48.68 2.06
N ARG A 400 -1.89 48.22 2.44
CA ARG A 400 -3.10 47.82 1.69
C ARG A 400 -3.14 46.34 1.26
N ILE A 401 -4.18 45.53 1.53
CA ILE A 401 -5.60 45.77 1.83
C ILE A 401 -6.24 44.49 2.43
N VAL A 402 -7.10 44.70 3.43
CA VAL A 402 -8.35 43.99 3.80
C VAL A 402 -8.35 42.47 4.05
N LYS A 403 -8.62 42.15 5.33
CA LYS A 403 -9.17 40.90 5.86
C LYS A 403 -10.51 40.54 5.19
N THR A 404 -10.60 39.31 4.70
CA THR A 404 -11.87 38.56 4.68
C THR A 404 -11.59 37.14 5.16
N SER A 405 -11.93 36.87 6.41
CA SER A 405 -11.86 35.55 7.03
C SER A 405 -13.11 34.75 6.69
N ALA A 406 -12.94 33.59 6.05
CA ALA A 406 -13.90 32.50 6.08
C ALA A 406 -13.14 31.21 6.45
N PRO A 407 -13.63 30.40 7.42
CA PRO A 407 -12.94 29.18 7.82
C PRO A 407 -13.19 28.07 6.80
N SER A 408 -12.17 27.71 6.03
CA SER A 408 -12.16 26.43 5.32
C SER A 408 -11.89 25.33 6.35
N SER A 409 -12.94 24.63 6.78
CA SER A 409 -12.79 23.40 7.57
C SER A 409 -12.10 22.34 6.71
N THR A 410 -10.83 22.07 6.99
CA THR A 410 -10.10 20.92 6.48
C THR A 410 -10.77 19.65 6.99
N GLN A 411 -11.70 19.09 6.22
CA GLN A 411 -12.24 17.77 6.52
C GLN A 411 -11.15 16.74 6.19
N ASN A 412 -10.60 16.12 7.23
CA ASN A 412 -9.71 14.98 7.10
C ASN A 412 -10.47 13.87 6.37
N LYS A 413 -10.21 13.69 5.07
CA LYS A 413 -10.76 12.61 4.26
C LYS A 413 -10.13 11.29 4.73
N ILE A 414 -10.86 10.54 5.54
CA ILE A 414 -10.47 9.18 5.93
C ILE A 414 -10.85 8.26 4.77
N GLU A 415 -9.87 7.78 4.03
CA GLU A 415 -10.04 6.71 3.06
C GLU A 415 -9.73 5.37 3.74
N PHE A 416 -10.68 4.44 3.71
CA PHE A 416 -10.42 3.06 4.09
C PHE A 416 -9.69 2.39 2.94
N GLU A 417 -8.37 2.36 2.99
CA GLU A 417 -7.57 1.52 2.13
C GLU A 417 -7.82 0.05 2.50
N SER A 418 -8.38 -0.72 1.57
CA SER A 418 -8.55 -2.17 1.75
C SER A 418 -7.18 -2.86 1.71
N ASN A 419 -7.03 -4.00 2.41
CA ASN A 419 -5.79 -4.81 2.37
C ASN A 419 -5.47 -5.42 1.00
N ILE A 420 -6.31 -5.22 -0.02
CA ILE A 420 -6.00 -5.61 -1.40
C ILE A 420 -5.00 -4.58 -1.94
N PRO A 421 -3.76 -4.97 -2.28
CA PRO A 421 -2.79 -4.04 -2.82
C PRO A 421 -3.37 -3.40 -4.09
N SER A 422 -3.56 -2.08 -4.07
CA SER A 422 -3.93 -1.30 -5.26
C SER A 422 -2.90 -1.45 -6.41
N SER A 423 -1.76 -2.10 -6.16
CA SER A 423 -0.67 -2.36 -7.12
C SER A 423 -0.96 -3.48 -8.12
N TYR A 424 -2.11 -4.17 -8.07
CA TYR A 424 -2.48 -5.20 -9.05
C TYR A 424 -3.18 -4.66 -10.32
N PHE A 425 -3.38 -3.35 -10.43
CA PHE A 425 -4.17 -2.73 -11.50
C PHE A 425 -3.37 -2.26 -12.74
N SER A 426 -2.09 -2.60 -12.86
CA SER A 426 -1.29 -2.25 -14.05
C SER A 426 -0.86 -3.49 -14.83
N GLU A 427 -1.68 -3.92 -15.78
CA GLU A 427 -1.22 -4.77 -16.88
C GLU A 427 -0.35 -3.95 -17.84
N ARG A 428 0.85 -4.46 -18.15
CA ARG A 428 1.75 -3.97 -19.22
C ARG A 428 1.27 -4.45 -20.59
N PRO A 429 1.70 -3.74 -21.66
CA PRO A 429 2.40 -4.40 -22.74
C PRO A 429 3.81 -3.84 -22.94
N SER A 430 4.75 -4.76 -23.19
CA SER A 430 6.12 -4.54 -23.62
C SER A 430 6.18 -3.92 -25.02
N GLY A 431 6.94 -2.84 -25.16
CA GLY A 431 7.38 -2.31 -26.44
C GLY A 431 8.74 -1.63 -26.27
N ILE A 432 9.76 -2.19 -26.92
CA ILE A 432 11.06 -1.55 -27.11
C ILE A 432 10.79 -0.29 -27.95
N LEU A 433 11.07 0.90 -27.41
CA LEU A 433 11.08 2.15 -28.18
C LEU A 433 12.51 2.68 -28.25
N ASP A 434 12.93 2.91 -29.49
CA ASP A 434 14.24 3.43 -29.90
C ASP A 434 14.60 4.76 -29.23
N GLU A 435 15.90 4.97 -29.01
CA GLU A 435 16.50 6.17 -28.39
C GLU A 435 16.40 7.47 -29.24
N SER A 436 15.50 7.55 -30.23
CA SER A 436 15.37 8.71 -31.12
C SER A 436 14.31 9.75 -30.70
N ASP A 437 13.45 9.45 -29.72
CA ASP A 437 12.33 10.32 -29.29
C ASP A 437 12.68 11.32 -28.17
N LYS A 438 13.87 11.92 -28.20
CA LYS A 438 14.25 13.01 -27.27
C LYS A 438 13.50 14.34 -27.48
N LYS A 439 12.33 14.30 -28.14
CA LYS A 439 11.34 15.40 -28.22
C LYS A 439 10.03 15.09 -27.45
N GLY A 440 9.95 14.00 -26.69
CA GLY A 440 8.74 13.44 -26.04
C GLY A 440 7.69 14.41 -25.51
N TYR A 441 7.82 14.93 -24.28
CA TYR A 441 6.74 15.73 -23.67
C TYR A 441 6.71 17.20 -24.09
N ILE A 442 7.86 17.82 -24.40
CA ILE A 442 7.91 19.23 -24.77
C ILE A 442 7.13 19.44 -26.08
N SER A 443 7.36 18.59 -27.08
CA SER A 443 6.63 18.68 -28.35
C SER A 443 5.13 18.48 -28.16
N ARG A 444 4.72 17.52 -27.31
CA ARG A 444 3.32 17.28 -26.95
C ARG A 444 2.66 18.49 -26.28
N ALA A 445 3.36 19.11 -25.33
CA ALA A 445 2.88 20.31 -24.64
C ALA A 445 2.59 21.46 -25.63
N PHE A 446 3.51 21.72 -26.57
CA PHE A 446 3.32 22.77 -27.58
C PHE A 446 2.27 22.40 -28.65
N SER A 447 2.17 21.13 -29.03
CA SER A 447 1.11 20.64 -29.93
C SER A 447 -0.27 20.78 -29.30
N LEU A 448 -0.42 20.47 -28.00
CA LEU A 448 -1.65 20.71 -27.25
C LEU A 448 -2.00 22.19 -27.24
N CYS A 449 -1.06 23.07 -26.91
CA CYS A 449 -1.30 24.52 -26.93
C CYS A 449 -1.79 24.97 -28.31
N SER A 450 -1.09 24.59 -29.39
CA SER A 450 -1.45 25.00 -30.75
C SER A 450 -2.88 24.56 -31.11
N ARG A 451 -3.26 23.33 -30.76
CA ARG A 451 -4.61 22.81 -30.96
C ARG A 451 -5.66 23.59 -30.16
N LEU A 452 -5.39 23.88 -28.89
CA LEU A 452 -6.29 24.68 -28.06
C LEU A 452 -6.37 26.15 -28.54
N GLU A 453 -5.29 26.69 -29.11
CA GLU A 453 -5.28 28.03 -29.69
C GLU A 453 -6.20 28.13 -30.90
N GLU A 454 -6.18 27.13 -31.77
CA GLU A 454 -7.08 27.00 -32.91
C GLU A 454 -8.54 26.81 -32.46
N GLU A 455 -8.77 25.92 -31.49
CA GLU A 455 -10.12 25.57 -31.02
C GLU A 455 -10.81 26.71 -30.28
N TYR A 456 -10.08 27.43 -29.42
CA TYR A 456 -10.61 28.54 -28.64
C TYR A 456 -10.38 29.92 -29.29
N ASN A 457 -9.71 29.97 -30.44
CA ASN A 457 -9.33 31.20 -31.15
C ASN A 457 -8.69 32.25 -30.22
N LYS A 458 -7.78 31.80 -29.35
CA LYS A 458 -7.06 32.65 -28.39
C LYS A 458 -5.69 32.06 -28.09
N LYS A 459 -4.74 32.89 -27.65
CA LYS A 459 -3.42 32.40 -27.23
C LYS A 459 -3.49 31.60 -25.93
N ILE A 460 -2.80 30.45 -25.90
CA ILE A 460 -2.75 29.55 -24.76
C ILE A 460 -1.36 29.62 -24.16
N TYR A 461 -1.29 30.14 -22.94
CA TYR A 461 -0.04 30.31 -22.21
C TYR A 461 0.14 29.21 -21.17
N PHE A 462 1.37 28.80 -20.90
CA PHE A 462 1.70 27.89 -19.79
C PHE A 462 1.62 28.64 -18.45
N ASN A 463 0.40 28.94 -18.00
CA ASN A 463 0.06 29.62 -16.75
C ASN A 463 -1.28 29.07 -16.21
N PHE A 464 -1.81 29.69 -15.14
CA PHE A 464 -3.10 29.28 -14.57
C PHE A 464 -4.28 29.42 -15.55
N GLU A 465 -4.27 30.42 -16.43
CA GLU A 465 -5.35 30.58 -17.43
C GLU A 465 -5.32 29.45 -18.45
N GLY A 466 -4.15 29.10 -18.98
CA GLY A 466 -4.01 27.96 -19.87
C GLY A 466 -4.32 26.62 -19.19
N LEU A 467 -4.04 26.49 -17.88
CA LEU A 467 -4.46 25.32 -17.11
C LEU A 467 -5.99 25.21 -17.02
N SER A 468 -6.70 26.33 -16.81
CA SER A 468 -8.17 26.36 -16.85
C SER A 468 -8.72 26.00 -18.24
N ASP A 469 -8.04 26.40 -19.31
CA ASP A 469 -8.44 26.04 -20.68
C ASP A 469 -8.22 24.57 -21.01
N MET A 470 -7.10 24.01 -20.57
CA MET A 470 -6.81 22.57 -20.65
C MET A 470 -7.79 21.75 -19.80
N GLU A 471 -8.11 22.21 -18.58
CA GLU A 471 -9.13 21.57 -17.74
C GLU A 471 -10.51 21.58 -18.42
N ARG A 472 -10.89 22.72 -18.99
CA ARG A 472 -12.14 22.86 -19.76
C ARG A 472 -12.17 21.89 -20.95
N ASP A 473 -11.06 21.78 -21.68
CA ASP A 473 -10.90 20.84 -22.79
C ASP A 473 -11.13 19.40 -22.34
N LEU A 474 -10.44 18.97 -21.27
CA LEU A 474 -10.62 17.63 -20.71
C LEU A 474 -12.08 17.39 -20.30
N ARG A 475 -12.71 18.32 -19.59
CA ARG A 475 -14.12 18.18 -19.19
C ARG A 475 -15.04 18.01 -20.39
N LEU A 476 -14.88 18.83 -21.43
CA LEU A 476 -15.67 18.74 -22.64
C LEU A 476 -15.43 17.41 -23.37
N PHE A 477 -14.17 16.96 -23.41
CA PHE A 477 -13.79 15.68 -23.98
C PHE A 477 -14.50 14.54 -23.24
N PHE A 478 -14.35 14.43 -21.91
CA PHE A 478 -14.94 13.34 -21.10
C PHE A 478 -16.48 13.30 -21.09
N ILE A 479 -17.17 14.39 -21.43
CA ILE A 479 -18.64 14.42 -21.53
C ILE A 479 -19.15 13.76 -22.82
N GLN A 480 -18.32 13.64 -23.86
CA GLN A 480 -18.73 13.06 -25.13
C GLN A 480 -19.06 11.57 -24.97
N ARG A 481 -20.22 11.14 -25.47
CA ARG A 481 -20.62 9.72 -25.48
C ARG A 481 -19.94 9.05 -26.67
N ASN A 482 -19.26 7.90 -26.43
CA ASN A 482 -18.51 7.09 -27.41
C ASN A 482 -17.11 7.60 -27.79
N ILE A 483 -16.27 7.88 -26.80
CA ILE A 483 -14.85 8.18 -27.04
C ILE A 483 -14.08 6.86 -27.15
N ASP A 484 -13.22 6.77 -28.16
CA ASP A 484 -12.24 5.69 -28.28
C ASP A 484 -11.23 5.75 -27.10
N PRO A 485 -11.07 4.66 -26.31
CA PRO A 485 -10.09 4.59 -25.23
C PRO A 485 -8.66 5.00 -25.64
N SER A 486 -8.26 4.74 -26.90
CA SER A 486 -6.93 5.14 -27.38
C SER A 486 -6.78 6.67 -27.44
N HIS A 487 -7.79 7.36 -27.98
CA HIS A 487 -7.83 8.82 -28.02
C HIS A 487 -7.91 9.45 -26.63
N LEU A 488 -8.59 8.78 -25.69
CA LEU A 488 -8.64 9.20 -24.30
C LEU A 488 -7.25 9.17 -23.65
N ALA A 489 -6.52 8.06 -23.81
CA ALA A 489 -5.17 7.92 -23.28
C ALA A 489 -4.23 9.00 -23.84
N GLU A 490 -4.28 9.26 -25.14
CA GLU A 490 -3.47 10.32 -25.76
C GLU A 490 -3.84 11.72 -25.24
N ARG A 491 -5.14 12.01 -25.01
CA ARG A 491 -5.56 13.31 -24.45
C ARG A 491 -5.05 13.51 -23.01
N VAL A 492 -5.03 12.45 -22.21
CA VAL A 492 -4.46 12.48 -20.85
C VAL A 492 -2.96 12.69 -20.90
N LYS A 493 -2.24 12.05 -21.83
CA LYS A 493 -0.80 12.26 -22.01
C LYS A 493 -0.46 13.69 -22.44
N ASP A 494 -1.24 14.27 -23.37
CA ASP A 494 -1.10 15.67 -23.78
C ASP A 494 -1.23 16.62 -22.58
N ALA A 495 -2.25 16.41 -21.75
CA ALA A 495 -2.47 17.19 -20.53
C ALA A 495 -1.35 17.01 -19.51
N GLY A 496 -0.87 15.77 -19.33
CA GLY A 496 0.31 15.47 -18.51
C GLY A 496 1.54 16.25 -18.97
N ALA A 497 1.82 16.22 -20.27
CA ALA A 497 2.94 16.94 -20.88
C ALA A 497 2.84 18.46 -20.67
N PHE A 498 1.64 19.05 -20.79
CA PHE A 498 1.40 20.47 -20.49
C PHE A 498 1.72 20.83 -19.05
N ILE A 499 1.27 20.02 -18.09
CA ILE A 499 1.55 20.22 -16.66
C ILE A 499 3.04 20.11 -16.37
N CYS A 500 3.71 19.06 -16.88
CA CYS A 500 5.15 18.89 -16.74
C CYS A 500 5.93 20.10 -17.26
N TYR A 501 5.58 20.59 -18.45
CA TYR A 501 6.22 21.77 -19.03
C TYR A 501 5.97 23.03 -18.18
N MET A 502 4.74 23.24 -17.72
CA MET A 502 4.39 24.35 -16.84
C MET A 502 5.19 24.30 -15.53
N LEU A 503 5.28 23.14 -14.87
CA LEU A 503 6.03 22.94 -13.64
C LEU A 503 7.52 23.26 -13.83
N LYS A 504 8.11 22.74 -14.91
CA LYS A 504 9.50 23.00 -15.26
C LYS A 504 9.78 24.48 -15.53
N GLU A 505 8.97 25.13 -16.35
CA GLU A 505 9.25 26.51 -16.78
C GLU A 505 8.87 27.56 -15.73
N ARG A 506 7.69 27.44 -15.10
CA ARG A 506 7.16 28.42 -14.15
C ARG A 506 7.71 28.23 -12.75
N TYR A 507 7.81 26.99 -12.30
CA TYR A 507 8.21 26.66 -10.93
C TYR A 507 9.68 26.20 -10.84
N LYS A 508 10.41 26.23 -11.97
CA LYS A 508 11.80 25.77 -12.05
C LYS A 508 11.97 24.36 -11.50
N ALA A 509 10.94 23.54 -11.67
CA ALA A 509 10.91 22.21 -11.13
C ALA A 509 11.87 21.30 -11.89
N LYS A 510 12.56 20.43 -11.14
CA LYS A 510 13.37 19.35 -11.69
C LYS A 510 12.48 18.12 -11.84
N LEU A 511 12.14 17.77 -13.07
CA LEU A 511 11.43 16.53 -13.40
C LEU A 511 12.40 15.36 -13.41
N ILE A 512 12.03 14.26 -12.76
CA ILE A 512 12.79 13.00 -12.77
C ILE A 512 12.11 12.06 -13.77
N GLU A 513 12.65 11.99 -14.98
CA GLU A 513 12.08 11.17 -16.05
C GLU A 513 12.27 9.68 -15.72
N LEU A 514 11.16 8.95 -15.65
CA LEU A 514 11.17 7.49 -15.42
C LEU A 514 10.77 6.80 -16.71
N LYS A 515 11.71 6.05 -17.33
CA LYS A 515 11.53 5.42 -18.65
C LYS A 515 10.31 4.50 -18.77
N ASP A 516 9.86 3.92 -17.65
CA ASP A 516 8.74 2.98 -17.60
C ASP A 516 7.40 3.64 -17.22
N PHE A 517 7.37 4.97 -17.06
CA PHE A 517 6.20 5.71 -16.62
C PHE A 517 5.85 6.82 -17.60
N ASP A 518 4.54 7.04 -17.79
CA ASP A 518 4.04 8.21 -18.52
C ASP A 518 4.45 9.51 -17.80
N GLU A 519 4.46 10.62 -18.55
CA GLU A 519 5.06 11.87 -18.09
C GLU A 519 4.33 12.49 -16.89
N TRP A 520 3.02 12.25 -16.78
CA TRP A 520 2.21 12.71 -15.65
C TRP A 520 2.53 11.98 -14.33
N ALA A 521 3.25 10.87 -14.37
CA ALA A 521 3.66 10.11 -13.19
C ALA A 521 5.14 10.36 -12.81
N TRP A 522 5.84 11.24 -13.53
CA TRP A 522 7.22 11.59 -13.22
C TRP A 522 7.30 12.43 -11.94
N PRO A 523 8.15 12.05 -10.97
CA PRO A 523 8.37 12.85 -9.78
C PRO A 523 8.87 14.24 -10.14
N CYS A 524 8.33 15.24 -9.47
CA CYS A 524 8.65 16.63 -9.69
C CYS A 524 9.24 17.23 -8.41
N VAL A 525 10.46 17.76 -8.50
CA VAL A 525 11.15 18.39 -7.36
C VAL A 525 11.13 19.91 -7.54
N ILE A 526 10.42 20.61 -6.68
CA ILE A 526 10.37 22.07 -6.66
C ILE A 526 11.24 22.57 -5.50
N SER A 527 12.34 23.25 -5.83
CA SER A 527 13.23 23.87 -4.84
C SER A 527 12.71 25.26 -4.47
N SER A 528 12.36 25.47 -3.20
CA SER A 528 11.98 26.78 -2.66
C SER A 528 12.88 27.12 -1.47
N GLY A 529 14.05 27.69 -1.75
CA GLY A 529 15.08 27.96 -0.75
C GLY A 529 15.75 26.68 -0.26
N GLU A 530 15.82 26.45 1.05
CA GLU A 530 16.39 25.23 1.66
C GLU A 530 15.43 24.03 1.67
N ARG A 531 14.21 24.17 1.13
CA ARG A 531 13.19 23.11 1.12
C ARG A 531 12.96 22.59 -0.28
N GLU A 532 12.98 21.27 -0.42
CA GLU A 532 12.59 20.56 -1.63
C GLU A 532 11.22 19.92 -1.39
N ILE A 533 10.26 20.22 -2.27
CA ILE A 533 8.96 19.54 -2.30
C ILE A 533 9.06 18.52 -3.43
N ILE A 534 8.92 17.24 -3.09
CA ILE A 534 8.82 16.14 -4.06
C ILE A 534 7.33 15.83 -4.20
N THR A 535 6.78 16.06 -5.38
CA THR A 535 5.39 15.73 -5.72
C THR A 535 5.33 14.56 -6.68
#